data_AF-W4K9L2-F1
#
_entry.id   AF-W4K9L2-F1
#
_cell.length_a   1.000
_cell.length_b   1.000
_cell.length_c   1.000
_cell.angle_alpha   90.00
_cell.angle_beta   90.00
_cell.angle_gamma   90.00
#
_symmetry.space_group_name_H-M   'P 1'
#
loop_
_entity.id
_entity.type
_entity.pdbx_description
1 polymer ?
#
loop_
_entity_poly.entity_id
_entity_poly.type
_entity_poly.pdbx_seq_one_letter_code
_entity_poly.pdbx_strand_id
1 'polypeptide(L)' 'MWIVRPEIGGNGKQVESVIHLDTIVCTAHLIGVYGQSFIPRNFSHTYTLFAFTSYYVNKFVDHHTNALIP' A
#
# COMPACT_ATOMS: atom_id res chain seq x y z
N MET A 1 -9.17 -7.45 -6.20
CA MET A 1 -8.68 -6.40 -5.26
C MET A 1 -9.05 -6.85 -3.86
N TRP A 2 -8.15 -6.75 -2.89
CA TRP A 2 -8.42 -7.10 -1.49
C TRP A 2 -7.95 -5.97 -0.58
N ILE A 3 -8.43 -5.95 0.66
CA ILE A 3 -8.06 -4.93 1.65
C ILE A 3 -6.99 -5.51 2.59
N VAL A 4 -5.94 -4.75 2.85
CA VAL A 4 -4.90 -5.06 3.84
C VAL A 4 -4.83 -3.97 4.90
N ARG A 5 -4.39 -4.33 6.10
CA ARG A 5 -4.08 -3.38 7.19
C ARG A 5 -2.58 -3.44 7.46
N PRO A 6 -1.89 -2.29 7.64
CA PRO A 6 -0.50 -2.30 8.04
C PRO A 6 -0.33 -2.98 9.40
N GLU A 7 0.80 -3.65 9.57
CA GLU A 7 1.22 -4.16 10.87
C GLU A 7 1.64 -3.00 11.78
N ILE A 8 1.18 -3.03 13.03
CA ILE A 8 1.51 -2.03 14.04
C ILE A 8 2.37 -2.69 15.12
N GLY A 9 3.57 -2.16 15.32
CA GLY A 9 4.50 -2.65 16.33
C GLY A 9 4.11 -2.27 17.77
N GLY A 10 4.82 -2.80 18.76
CA GLY A 10 4.54 -2.54 20.18
C GLY A 10 4.66 -1.07 20.63
N ASN A 11 5.29 -0.21 19.81
CA ASN A 11 5.37 1.24 20.03
C ASN A 11 4.20 2.02 19.39
N GLY A 12 3.21 1.34 18.82
CA GLY A 12 2.07 1.94 18.15
C GLY A 12 2.35 2.52 16.75
N LYS A 13 3.55 2.30 16.20
CA LYS A 13 3.93 2.74 14.85
C LYS A 13 3.81 1.60 13.84
N GLN A 14 3.61 1.96 12.58
CA GLN A 14 3.64 1.01 11.47
C GLN A 14 5.02 0.35 11.38
N VAL A 15 5.03 -0.96 11.19
CA VAL A 15 6.26 -1.72 10.96
C VAL A 15 6.77 -1.42 9.55
N GLU A 16 8.05 -1.08 9.45
CA GLU A 16 8.76 -0.81 8.19
C GLU A 16 10.01 -1.68 8.11
N SER A 17 10.32 -2.17 6.91
CA SER A 17 11.53 -2.95 6.65
C SER A 17 12.15 -2.55 5.31
N VAL A 18 13.47 -2.70 5.21
CA VAL A 18 14.20 -2.54 3.95
C VAL A 18 14.36 -3.92 3.33
N ILE A 19 13.85 -4.08 2.12
CA ILE A 19 13.97 -5.33 1.35
C ILE A 19 14.80 -5.09 0.09
N HIS A 20 15.45 -6.14 -0.40
CA HIS A 20 16.16 -6.08 -1.68
C HIS A 20 15.14 -6.03 -2.83
N LEU A 21 15.36 -5.20 -3.85
CA LEU A 21 14.37 -5.04 -4.94
C LEU A 21 14.12 -6.34 -5.70
N ASP A 22 15.12 -7.21 -5.82
CA ASP A 22 14.98 -8.52 -6.46
C ASP A 22 14.01 -9.48 -5.74
N THR A 23 13.59 -9.18 -4.50
CA THR A 23 12.58 -9.98 -3.79
C THR A 23 11.15 -9.53 -4.12
N ILE A 24 10.98 -8.44 -4.88
CA ILE A 24 9.67 -7.95 -5.31
C ILE A 24 9.22 -8.75 -6.53
N VAL A 25 8.28 -9.67 -6.30
CA VAL A 25 7.75 -10.57 -7.34
C VAL A 25 6.93 -9.80 -8.38
N CYS A 26 6.14 -8.81 -7.96
CA CYS A 26 5.35 -7.96 -8.85
C CYS A 26 5.04 -6.63 -8.19
N THR A 27 4.74 -5.60 -8.98
CA THR A 27 4.27 -4.33 -8.45
C THR A 27 2.77 -4.39 -8.16
N ALA A 28 2.34 -3.76 -7.06
CA ALA A 28 0.94 -3.64 -6.71
C ALA A 28 0.63 -2.18 -6.37
N HIS A 29 -0.54 -1.71 -6.79
CA HIS A 29 -0.98 -0.38 -6.41
C HIS A 29 -1.73 -0.46 -5.08
N LEU A 30 -1.25 0.31 -4.10
CA LEU A 30 -1.93 0.54 -2.83
C LEU A 30 -2.79 1.79 -2.93
N ILE A 31 -4.09 1.64 -2.69
CA ILE A 31 -5.05 2.76 -2.67
C ILE A 31 -5.62 2.85 -1.26
N GLY A 32 -5.49 4.01 -0.61
CA GLY A 32 -6.01 4.22 0.74
C GLY A 32 -7.53 3.97 0.81
N VAL A 33 -7.97 3.25 1.84
CA VAL A 33 -9.40 3.13 2.14
C VAL A 33 -9.84 4.43 2.83
N TYR A 34 -10.64 5.22 2.13
CA TYR A 34 -11.11 6.51 2.62
C TYR A 34 -12.21 6.36 3.69
N GLY A 35 -12.19 7.28 4.66
CA GLY A 35 -13.28 7.45 5.61
C GLY A 35 -14.31 8.46 5.11
N GLN A 36 -14.98 9.12 6.05
CA GLN A 36 -15.97 10.16 5.74
C GLN A 36 -15.36 11.55 5.45
N SER A 37 -14.05 11.70 5.69
CA SER A 37 -13.33 12.97 5.54
C SER A 37 -12.64 13.06 4.18
N PHE A 38 -12.60 14.28 3.63
CA PHE A 38 -11.80 14.58 2.44
C PHE A 38 -10.30 14.64 2.75
N ILE A 39 -9.48 14.29 1.76
CA ILE A 39 -8.03 14.53 1.82
C ILE A 39 -7.78 16.05 1.75
N PRO A 40 -6.95 16.61 2.64
CA PRO A 40 -6.57 18.02 2.56
C PRO A 40 -5.97 18.38 1.20
N ARG A 41 -6.28 19.57 0.67
CA ARG A 41 -5.77 20.02 -0.64
C ARG A 41 -4.25 20.11 -0.71
N ASN A 42 -3.60 20.38 0.42
CA ASN A 42 -2.15 20.48 0.59
C ASN A 42 -1.53 19.20 1.19
N PHE A 43 -2.23 18.07 1.13
CA PHE A 43 -1.71 16.80 1.60
C PHE A 43 -0.50 16.38 0.76
N SER A 44 0.64 16.12 1.42
CA SER A 44 1.83 15.63 0.72
C SER A 44 1.67 14.15 0.37
N HIS A 45 1.91 13.82 -0.90
CA HIS A 45 1.87 12.45 -1.40
C HIS A 45 2.88 11.53 -0.69
N THR A 46 3.94 12.08 -0.09
CA THR A 46 4.95 11.33 0.68
C THR A 46 4.37 10.65 1.92
N TYR A 47 3.23 11.13 2.45
CA TYR A 47 2.58 10.52 3.62
C TYR A 47 1.53 9.47 3.25
N THR A 48 1.29 9.22 1.95
CA THR A 48 0.22 8.31 1.49
C THR A 48 0.33 6.91 2.08
N LEU A 49 1.53 6.39 2.31
CA LEU A 49 1.76 5.05 2.88
C LEU A 49 1.37 4.95 4.37
N PHE A 50 1.29 6.08 5.07
CA PHE A 50 1.04 6.14 6.51
C PHE A 50 -0.30 6.79 6.88
N ALA A 51 -0.95 7.45 5.91
CA ALA A 51 -2.14 8.26 6.16
C ALA A 51 -3.44 7.44 6.31
N PHE A 52 -3.43 6.16 5.95
CA PHE A 52 -4.63 5.31 5.98
C PHE A 52 -4.43 4.08 6.86
N THR A 53 -5.50 3.68 7.57
CA THR A 53 -5.51 2.48 8.42
C THR A 53 -5.58 1.17 7.61
N SER A 54 -5.96 1.26 6.33
CA SER A 54 -6.07 0.12 5.43
C SER A 54 -5.95 0.55 3.97
N TYR A 55 -5.55 -0.40 3.12
CA TYR A 55 -5.31 -0.17 1.69
C TYR A 55 -5.96 -1.25 0.84
N TYR A 56 -6.53 -0.85 -0.29
CA TYR A 56 -6.85 -1.77 -1.37
C TYR A 56 -5.57 -2.14 -2.14
N VAL A 57 -5.36 -3.43 -2.36
CA VAL A 57 -4.26 -3.95 -3.17
C VAL A 57 -4.77 -4.35 -4.54
N ASN A 58 -4.31 -3.66 -5.56
CA ASN A 58 -4.56 -4.00 -6.96
C ASN A 58 -3.31 -4.63 -7.60
N LYS A 59 -3.35 -5.95 -7.77
CA LYS A 59 -2.29 -6.74 -8.45
C LYS A 59 -2.30 -6.64 -9.98
N PHE A 60 -3.32 -6.03 -10.57
CA PHE A 60 -3.49 -5.94 -12.02
C PHE A 60 -3.01 -4.59 -12.58
N VAL A 61 -2.44 -3.72 -11.74
CA VAL A 61 -1.87 -2.45 -12.21
C VAL A 61 -0.67 -2.67 -13.12
N ASP A 62 0.03 -3.78 -12.90
CA ASP A 62 1.22 -4.14 -13.63
C ASP A 62 0.84 -5.05 -14.79
N HIS A 63 0.69 -4.46 -15.97
CA HIS A 63 0.35 -5.21 -17.17
C HIS A 63 1.44 -6.23 -17.57
N HIS A 64 2.68 -6.07 -17.10
CA HIS A 64 3.76 -7.03 -17.31
C HIS A 64 3.69 -8.24 -16.36
N THR A 65 2.86 -8.19 -15.31
CA THR A 65 2.67 -9.29 -14.34
C THR A 65 1.84 -10.45 -14.90
N ASN A 66 1.39 -10.38 -16.16
CA ASN A 66 0.60 -11.44 -16.81
C ASN A 66 1.28 -12.83 -16.82
N ALA A 67 2.60 -12.90 -16.64
CA ALA A 67 3.37 -14.14 -16.59
C ALA A 67 3.39 -14.84 -15.21
N LEU A 68 2.87 -14.21 -14.15
CA LEU A 68 2.95 -14.72 -12.76
C LEU A 68 1.60 -15.22 -12.22
N ILE A 69 0.57 -15.24 -13.05
CA ILE A 69 -0.76 -15.76 -12.73
C ILE A 69 -0.84 -17.19 -13.30
N PRO A 70 -0.96 -18.25 -12.47
CA PRO A 70 -1.22 -19.60 -12.95
C PRO A 70 -2.62 -19.77 -13.54
#